data_AF-Q9SX75-F1
#
_entry.id   AF-Q9SX75-F1
#
_cell.length_a   1.000
_cell.length_b   1.000
_cell.length_c   1.000
_cell.angle_alpha   90.00
_cell.angle_beta   90.00
_cell.angle_gamma   90.00
#
_symmetry.space_group_name_H-M   'P 1'
#
loop_
_entity.id
_entity.type
_entity.pdbx_description
1 polymer ?
#
loop_
_entity_poly.entity_id
_entity_poly.type
_entity_poly.pdbx_seq_one_letter_code
_entity_poly.pdbx_strand_id
1 'polypeptide(L)'
;IEAAATVVINLKDSLNEWDGKVGDGDCGSTMCRGATAILEDMKNYPLNDAAETVSEIGSSIRRVMGGTSGIIYNLLCKAAYAELKANSQSETTSKHWSEALKSSISAVSKYGGATAGYRTMLDALIPASKVLEEKLSVGEDPIAAFVLSAEAATAGAESTIHMKAQAGRSSYVSAEIFASIPDPGAMAAAAWYSAAARAVKEQRQRF
;
A
#
# COMPACT_ATOMS: atom_id res chain seq x y z
N ILE A 1 3.95 -1.02 -11.72
CA ILE A 1 2.47 -0.89 -11.72
C ILE A 1 1.82 -2.24 -11.99
N GLU A 2 2.06 -2.85 -13.15
CA GLU A 2 1.40 -4.10 -13.57
C GLU A 2 1.49 -5.25 -12.57
N ALA A 3 2.69 -5.55 -12.06
CA ALA A 3 2.90 -6.61 -11.07
C ALA A 3 2.07 -6.38 -9.79
N ALA A 4 2.01 -5.13 -9.31
CA ALA A 4 1.29 -4.75 -8.11
C ALA A 4 -0.22 -4.89 -8.29
N ALA A 5 -0.76 -4.43 -9.41
CA ALA A 5 -2.18 -4.57 -9.72
C ALA A 5 -2.58 -6.04 -9.93
N THR A 6 -1.77 -6.80 -10.67
CA THR A 6 -2.04 -8.22 -10.95
C THR A 6 -2.11 -9.05 -9.68
N VAL A 7 -1.17 -8.85 -8.73
CA VAL A 7 -1.18 -9.62 -7.48
C VAL A 7 -2.44 -9.33 -6.65
N VAL A 8 -2.87 -8.07 -6.62
CA VAL A 8 -4.08 -7.66 -5.88
C VAL A 8 -5.34 -8.25 -6.51
N ILE A 9 -5.42 -8.28 -7.84
CA ILE A 9 -6.53 -8.94 -8.56
C ILE A 9 -6.59 -10.43 -8.20
N ASN A 10 -5.45 -11.12 -8.19
CA ASN A 10 -5.37 -12.54 -7.86
C ASN A 10 -5.72 -12.84 -6.39
N LEU A 11 -5.52 -11.87 -5.48
CA LEU A 11 -5.85 -12.01 -4.06
C LEU A 11 -7.32 -11.72 -3.73
N LYS A 12 -8.13 -11.31 -4.71
CA LYS A 12 -9.53 -10.89 -4.51
C LYS A 12 -10.32 -11.85 -3.61
N ASP A 13 -10.32 -13.14 -3.94
CA ASP A 13 -11.19 -14.10 -3.26
C ASP A 13 -10.71 -14.37 -1.82
N SER A 14 -9.40 -14.49 -1.60
CA SER A 14 -8.83 -14.62 -0.25
C SER A 14 -9.08 -13.39 0.61
N LEU A 15 -8.96 -12.19 0.04
CA LEU A 15 -9.24 -10.94 0.74
C LEU A 15 -10.71 -10.82 1.13
N ASN A 16 -11.65 -11.20 0.25
CA ASN A 16 -13.07 -11.25 0.59
C ASN A 16 -13.38 -12.33 1.63
N GLU A 17 -12.69 -13.48 1.60
CA GLU A 17 -12.87 -14.54 2.59
C GLU A 17 -12.44 -14.08 3.98
N TRP A 18 -11.27 -13.45 4.10
CA TRP A 18 -10.81 -12.88 5.37
C TRP A 18 -11.72 -11.75 5.83
N ASP A 19 -12.07 -10.82 4.94
CA ASP A 19 -12.93 -9.69 5.25
C ASP A 19 -14.38 -10.11 5.56
N GLY A 20 -14.85 -11.24 5.04
CA GLY A 20 -16.18 -11.77 5.37
C GLY A 20 -16.25 -12.28 6.82
N LYS A 21 -15.10 -12.62 7.41
CA LYS A 21 -15.00 -13.07 8.81
C LYS A 21 -14.78 -11.91 9.78
N VAL A 22 -14.09 -10.85 9.34
CA VAL A 22 -13.71 -9.71 10.21
C VAL A 22 -14.35 -8.37 9.81
N GLY A 23 -15.17 -8.32 8.77
CA GLY A 23 -15.72 -7.10 8.18
C GLY A 23 -17.01 -7.39 7.40
N ASP A 24 -17.15 -6.81 6.21
CA ASP A 24 -18.33 -6.98 5.35
C ASP A 24 -18.08 -7.79 4.07
N GLY A 25 -16.87 -8.36 3.92
CA GLY A 25 -16.55 -9.29 2.83
C GLY A 25 -16.37 -8.65 1.47
N ASP A 26 -16.06 -7.34 1.42
CA ASP A 26 -15.93 -6.59 0.17
C ASP A 26 -14.50 -6.11 -0.13
N CYS A 27 -13.56 -6.27 0.81
CA CYS A 27 -12.20 -5.75 0.69
C CYS A 27 -11.52 -6.18 -0.62
N GLY A 28 -11.53 -7.48 -0.92
CA GLY A 28 -10.94 -8.03 -2.14
C GLY A 28 -11.60 -7.52 -3.41
N SER A 29 -12.93 -7.44 -3.43
CA SER A 29 -13.70 -6.87 -4.54
C SER A 29 -13.36 -5.39 -4.75
N THR A 30 -13.25 -4.62 -3.67
CA THR A 30 -12.88 -3.21 -3.70
C THR A 30 -11.47 -2.99 -4.22
N MET A 31 -10.50 -3.77 -3.73
CA MET A 31 -9.11 -3.74 -4.19
C MET A 31 -8.98 -4.17 -5.66
N CYS A 32 -9.69 -5.23 -6.07
CA CYS A 32 -9.71 -5.71 -7.45
C CYS A 32 -10.25 -4.65 -8.43
N ARG A 33 -11.32 -3.91 -8.08
CA ARG A 33 -11.84 -2.82 -8.92
C ARG A 33 -10.78 -1.74 -9.13
N GLY A 34 -10.12 -1.30 -8.06
CA GLY A 34 -9.05 -0.30 -8.13
C GLY A 34 -7.87 -0.76 -8.99
N ALA A 35 -7.37 -1.97 -8.75
CA ALA A 35 -6.27 -2.55 -9.51
C ALA A 35 -6.60 -2.72 -11.00
N THR A 36 -7.83 -3.14 -11.33
CA THR A 36 -8.28 -3.26 -12.72
C THR A 36 -8.32 -1.91 -13.42
N ALA A 37 -8.90 -0.88 -12.77
CA ALA A 37 -8.93 0.47 -13.34
C ALA A 37 -7.52 1.05 -13.56
N ILE A 38 -6.57 0.78 -12.65
CA ILE A 38 -5.17 1.19 -12.84
C ILE A 38 -4.59 0.55 -14.11
N LEU A 39 -4.81 -0.75 -14.34
CA LEU A 39 -4.32 -1.44 -15.54
C LEU A 39 -4.98 -0.92 -16.84
N GLU A 40 -6.27 -0.57 -16.77
CA GLU A 40 -6.98 -0.03 -17.93
C GLU A 40 -6.53 1.40 -18.28
N ASP A 41 -6.28 2.22 -17.26
CA ASP A 41 -5.96 3.64 -17.40
C ASP A 41 -4.45 3.87 -17.66
N MET A 42 -3.56 2.96 -17.23
CA MET A 42 -2.12 3.18 -17.26
C MET A 42 -1.52 3.44 -18.65
N LYS A 43 -2.21 3.05 -19.72
CA LYS A 43 -1.84 3.40 -21.11
C LYS A 43 -1.81 4.91 -21.36
N ASN A 44 -2.46 5.70 -20.52
CA ASN A 44 -2.53 7.15 -20.60
C ASN A 44 -1.69 7.86 -19.53
N TYR A 45 -1.03 7.12 -18.64
CA TYR A 45 -0.27 7.74 -17.55
C TYR A 45 1.03 8.38 -18.07
N PRO A 46 1.46 9.51 -17.49
CA PRO A 46 2.74 10.13 -17.80
C PRO A 46 3.89 9.37 -17.10
N LEU A 47 4.21 8.15 -17.57
CA LEU A 47 5.14 7.21 -16.90
C LEU A 47 6.58 7.73 -16.73
N ASN A 48 6.94 8.83 -17.39
CA ASN A 48 8.21 9.53 -17.23
C ASN A 48 8.19 10.59 -16.12
N ASP A 49 7.03 10.89 -15.53
CA ASP A 49 6.85 11.78 -14.39
C ASP A 49 6.25 10.99 -13.22
N ALA A 50 7.08 10.74 -12.20
CA ALA A 50 6.70 9.96 -11.03
C ALA A 50 5.54 10.59 -10.25
N ALA A 51 5.54 11.92 -10.09
CA ALA A 51 4.51 12.62 -9.35
C ALA A 51 3.17 12.50 -10.09
N GLU A 52 3.13 12.89 -11.36
CA GLU A 52 1.90 12.84 -12.15
C GLU A 52 1.39 11.40 -12.33
N THR A 53 2.29 10.41 -12.48
CA THR A 53 1.89 8.99 -12.50
C THR A 53 1.18 8.58 -11.22
N VAL A 54 1.69 8.96 -10.04
CA VAL A 54 1.04 8.66 -8.76
C VAL A 54 -0.30 9.38 -8.62
N SER A 55 -0.40 10.61 -9.13
CA SER A 55 -1.65 11.37 -9.18
C SER A 55 -2.72 10.65 -10.01
N GLU A 56 -2.35 10.14 -11.19
CA GLU A 56 -3.25 9.39 -12.06
C GLU A 56 -3.68 8.05 -11.45
N ILE A 57 -2.77 7.33 -10.78
CA ILE A 57 -3.12 6.12 -10.00
C ILE A 57 -4.19 6.46 -8.95
N GLY A 58 -4.00 7.57 -8.21
CA GLY A 58 -4.97 8.04 -7.22
C GLY A 58 -6.32 8.38 -7.83
N SER A 59 -6.33 8.97 -9.02
CA SER A 59 -7.54 9.31 -9.78
C SER A 59 -8.30 8.06 -10.23
N SER A 60 -7.61 7.04 -10.76
CA SER A 60 -8.21 5.75 -11.10
C SER A 60 -8.84 5.07 -9.87
N ILE A 61 -8.11 5.04 -8.74
CA ILE A 61 -8.60 4.52 -7.47
C ILE A 61 -9.86 5.26 -7.01
N ARG A 62 -9.81 6.59 -6.94
CA ARG A 62 -10.92 7.43 -6.45
C ARG A 62 -12.20 7.23 -7.26
N ARG A 63 -12.07 6.97 -8.56
CA ARG A 63 -13.19 6.80 -9.47
C ARG A 63 -13.99 5.51 -9.20
N VAL A 64 -13.32 4.43 -8.79
CA VAL A 64 -13.93 3.08 -8.77
C VAL A 64 -13.93 2.38 -7.42
N MET A 65 -13.03 2.78 -6.50
CA MET A 65 -12.99 2.22 -5.15
C MET A 65 -14.01 2.96 -4.28
N GLY A 66 -15.03 2.23 -3.83
CA GLY A 66 -16.00 2.70 -2.85
C GLY A 66 -15.47 2.63 -1.41
N GLY A 67 -16.28 3.14 -0.49
CA GLY A 67 -16.04 3.04 0.96
C GLY A 67 -14.79 3.78 1.45
N THR A 68 -14.41 3.49 2.69
CA THR A 68 -13.24 4.10 3.35
C THR A 68 -11.94 3.79 2.60
N SER A 69 -11.80 2.56 2.07
CA SER A 69 -10.58 2.14 1.35
C SER A 69 -10.26 3.04 0.16
N GLY A 70 -11.26 3.39 -0.67
CA GLY A 70 -11.04 4.29 -1.80
C GLY A 70 -10.55 5.68 -1.38
N ILE A 71 -11.12 6.23 -0.30
CA ILE A 71 -10.71 7.53 0.25
C ILE A 71 -9.28 7.46 0.79
N ILE A 72 -8.95 6.42 1.54
CA ILE A 72 -7.63 6.24 2.16
C ILE A 72 -6.53 6.02 1.12
N TYR A 73 -6.76 5.17 0.11
CA TYR A 73 -5.78 4.96 -0.95
C TYR A 73 -5.62 6.20 -1.86
N ASN A 74 -6.70 6.92 -2.16
CA ASN A 74 -6.58 8.20 -2.86
C ASN A 74 -5.84 9.25 -2.02
N LEU A 75 -6.03 9.28 -0.70
CA LEU A 75 -5.28 10.15 0.20
C LEU A 75 -3.78 9.80 0.21
N LEU A 76 -3.45 8.51 0.26
CA LEU A 76 -2.09 8.00 0.14
C LEU A 76 -1.45 8.52 -1.17
N CYS A 77 -2.11 8.34 -2.32
CA CYS A 77 -1.61 8.84 -3.61
C CYS A 77 -1.44 10.37 -3.63
N LYS A 78 -2.39 11.14 -3.09
CA LYS A 78 -2.31 12.60 -3.06
C LYS A 78 -1.16 13.12 -2.22
N ALA A 79 -0.88 12.49 -1.09
CA ALA A 79 0.25 12.85 -0.25
C ALA A 79 1.59 12.52 -0.92
N ALA A 80 1.72 11.34 -1.52
CA ALA A 80 2.89 10.98 -2.33
C ALA A 80 3.10 11.94 -3.51
N TYR A 81 2.02 12.30 -4.23
CA TYR A 81 2.08 13.30 -5.30
C TYR A 81 2.64 14.64 -4.80
N ALA A 82 2.11 15.17 -3.70
CA ALA A 82 2.54 16.45 -3.17
C ALA A 82 4.03 16.44 -2.80
N GLU A 83 4.50 15.35 -2.17
CA GLU A 83 5.91 15.19 -1.79
C GLU A 83 6.83 15.08 -3.01
N LEU A 84 6.47 14.26 -4.00
CA LEU A 84 7.24 14.10 -5.23
C LEU A 84 7.26 15.38 -6.06
N LYS A 85 6.14 16.10 -6.12
CA LYS A 85 6.02 17.36 -6.87
C LYS A 85 6.86 18.48 -6.25
N ALA A 86 6.95 18.54 -4.92
CA ALA A 86 7.81 19.51 -4.23
C ALA A 86 9.30 19.35 -4.60
N ASN A 87 9.71 18.13 -4.99
CA ASN A 87 11.09 17.80 -5.36
C ASN A 87 11.31 17.67 -6.88
N SER A 88 10.36 18.17 -7.71
CA SER A 88 10.36 17.95 -9.16
C SER A 88 11.44 18.70 -9.96
N GLN A 89 12.29 19.48 -9.30
CA GLN A 89 13.41 20.19 -9.94
C GLN A 89 14.60 19.26 -10.26
N SER A 90 14.56 18.02 -9.78
CA SER A 90 15.61 17.02 -9.97
C SER A 90 15.01 15.66 -10.35
N GLU A 91 15.83 14.77 -10.88
CA GLU A 91 15.43 13.38 -11.13
C GLU A 91 14.94 12.72 -9.83
N THR A 92 13.87 11.92 -9.93
CA THR A 92 13.30 11.26 -8.75
C THR A 92 14.23 10.19 -8.22
N THR A 93 14.75 10.38 -7.01
CA THR A 93 15.65 9.44 -6.34
C THR A 93 14.89 8.49 -5.41
N SER A 94 15.56 7.44 -4.93
CA SER A 94 15.00 6.54 -3.91
C SER A 94 14.69 7.24 -2.59
N LYS A 95 15.41 8.31 -2.24
CA LYS A 95 15.11 9.14 -1.06
C LYS A 95 13.78 9.86 -1.22
N HIS A 96 13.51 10.44 -2.40
CA HIS A 96 12.22 11.07 -2.68
C HIS A 96 11.05 10.07 -2.56
N TRP A 97 11.23 8.83 -3.02
CA TRP A 97 10.23 7.77 -2.82
C TRP A 97 10.03 7.38 -1.34
N SER A 98 11.10 7.33 -0.56
CA SER A 98 11.03 7.08 0.89
C SER A 98 10.28 8.18 1.62
N GLU A 99 10.56 9.45 1.29
CA GLU A 99 9.86 10.62 1.83
C GLU A 99 8.38 10.62 1.43
N ALA A 100 8.08 10.32 0.16
CA ALA A 100 6.71 10.21 -0.33
C ALA A 100 5.90 9.13 0.41
N LEU A 101 6.51 7.97 0.67
CA LEU A 101 5.87 6.90 1.46
C LEU A 101 5.58 7.37 2.90
N LYS A 102 6.57 7.99 3.55
CA LYS A 102 6.44 8.54 4.92
C LYS A 102 5.37 9.62 5.02
N SER A 103 5.33 10.53 4.04
CA SER A 103 4.31 11.58 3.92
C SER A 103 2.91 10.98 3.74
N SER A 104 2.79 9.94 2.92
CA SER A 104 1.53 9.24 2.69
C SER A 104 1.00 8.51 3.92
N ILE A 105 1.88 7.80 4.64
CA ILE A 105 1.54 7.15 5.91
C ILE A 105 1.08 8.18 6.94
N SER A 106 1.79 9.31 7.03
CA SER A 106 1.44 10.39 7.97
C SER A 106 0.07 10.98 7.65
N ALA A 107 -0.24 11.19 6.36
CA ALA A 107 -1.55 11.66 5.92
C ALA A 107 -2.66 10.65 6.25
N VAL A 108 -2.47 9.37 5.89
CA VAL A 108 -3.44 8.30 6.20
C VAL A 108 -3.67 8.17 7.71
N SER A 109 -2.60 8.21 8.52
CA SER A 109 -2.73 8.15 9.97
C SER A 109 -3.52 9.34 10.52
N LYS A 110 -3.16 10.56 10.10
CA LYS A 110 -3.79 11.80 10.57
C LYS A 110 -5.27 11.90 10.20
N TYR A 111 -5.62 11.64 8.94
CA TYR A 111 -6.99 11.85 8.45
C TYR A 111 -7.85 10.59 8.52
N GLY A 112 -7.24 9.40 8.52
CA GLY A 112 -7.93 8.13 8.74
C GLY A 112 -8.11 7.77 10.21
N GLY A 113 -7.40 8.44 11.13
CA GLY A 113 -7.53 8.23 12.58
C GLY A 113 -6.94 6.91 13.09
N ALA A 114 -6.10 6.25 12.29
CA ALA A 114 -5.46 4.98 12.65
C ALA A 114 -3.96 5.16 12.88
N THR A 115 -3.38 4.27 13.67
CA THR A 115 -1.94 4.23 13.98
C THR A 115 -1.48 2.77 14.03
N ALA A 116 -0.17 2.53 14.22
CA ALA A 116 0.37 1.20 14.40
C ALA A 116 -0.37 0.46 15.54
N GLY A 117 -0.66 -0.82 15.32
CA GLY A 117 -1.43 -1.69 16.21
C GLY A 117 -2.94 -1.64 16.04
N TYR A 118 -3.48 -0.81 15.12
CA TYR A 118 -4.94 -0.64 14.96
C TYR A 118 -5.60 -1.69 14.07
N ARG A 119 -4.83 -2.62 13.48
CA ARG A 119 -5.25 -3.61 12.48
C ARG A 119 -5.74 -2.97 11.20
N THR A 120 -4.82 -2.31 10.50
CA THR A 120 -5.11 -1.64 9.23
C THR A 120 -3.92 -1.78 8.28
N MET A 121 -4.06 -1.25 7.06
CA MET A 121 -2.95 -1.12 6.11
C MET A 121 -1.70 -0.43 6.67
N LEU A 122 -1.84 0.40 7.70
CA LEU A 122 -0.70 1.05 8.35
C LEU A 122 0.23 0.05 9.05
N ASP A 123 -0.28 -1.09 9.50
CA ASP A 123 0.52 -2.13 10.15
C ASP A 123 1.48 -2.82 9.16
N ALA A 124 1.18 -2.75 7.85
CA ALA A 124 2.12 -3.12 6.80
C ALA A 124 3.05 -1.94 6.43
N LEU A 125 2.48 -0.75 6.20
CA LEU A 125 3.23 0.34 5.59
C LEU A 125 4.19 1.06 6.55
N ILE A 126 3.88 1.15 7.85
CA ILE A 126 4.75 1.79 8.84
C ILE A 126 6.09 1.03 8.97
N PRO A 127 6.11 -0.30 9.19
CA PRO A 127 7.36 -1.07 9.19
C PRO A 127 8.13 -0.95 7.89
N ALA A 128 7.44 -0.97 6.74
CA ALA A 128 8.06 -0.82 5.43
C ALA A 128 8.78 0.53 5.31
N SER A 129 8.10 1.63 5.63
CA SER A 129 8.67 2.97 5.58
C SER A 129 9.89 3.13 6.50
N LYS A 130 9.82 2.56 7.70
CA LYS A 130 10.93 2.61 8.66
C LYS A 130 12.16 1.89 8.11
N VAL A 131 12.00 0.66 7.62
CA VAL A 131 13.12 -0.11 7.05
C VAL A 131 13.68 0.56 5.80
N LEU A 132 12.83 1.10 4.93
CA LEU A 132 13.29 1.81 3.73
C LEU A 132 14.15 3.03 4.10
N GLU A 133 13.68 3.86 5.03
CA GLU A 133 14.41 5.04 5.51
C GLU A 133 15.75 4.66 6.16
N GLU A 134 15.73 3.66 7.07
CA GLU A 134 16.93 3.18 7.76
C GLU A 134 17.99 2.65 6.78
N LYS A 135 17.58 1.82 5.82
CA LYS A 135 18.50 1.22 4.84
C LYS A 135 19.10 2.24 3.89
N LEU A 136 18.28 3.16 3.37
CA LEU A 136 18.79 4.24 2.52
C LEU A 136 19.73 5.20 3.28
N SER A 137 19.49 5.40 4.58
CA SER A 137 20.34 6.28 5.42
C SER A 137 21.73 5.73 5.66
N VAL A 138 21.89 4.41 5.69
CA VAL A 138 23.21 3.75 5.82
C VAL A 138 23.89 3.46 4.47
N GLY A 139 23.32 3.95 3.37
CA GLY A 139 23.89 3.80 2.03
C GLY A 139 23.66 2.42 1.41
N GLU A 140 22.66 1.66 1.88
CA GLU A 140 22.24 0.41 1.24
C GLU A 140 21.83 0.66 -0.22
N ASP A 141 22.03 -0.35 -1.08
CA ASP A 141 21.56 -0.29 -2.45
C ASP A 141 20.03 -0.05 -2.48
N PRO A 142 19.52 0.92 -3.26
CA PRO A 142 18.11 1.28 -3.25
C PRO A 142 17.13 0.13 -3.53
N ILE A 143 17.52 -0.81 -4.40
CA ILE A 143 16.67 -1.94 -4.76
C ILE A 143 16.70 -2.99 -3.64
N ALA A 144 17.87 -3.23 -3.03
CA ALA A 144 17.96 -4.07 -1.84
C ALA A 144 17.16 -3.49 -0.66
N ALA A 145 17.25 -2.17 -0.43
CA ALA A 145 16.47 -1.46 0.58
C ALA A 145 14.96 -1.61 0.37
N PHE A 146 14.49 -1.51 -0.88
CA PHE A 146 13.06 -1.68 -1.21
C PHE A 146 12.57 -3.12 -1.03
N VAL A 147 13.43 -4.12 -1.28
CA VAL A 147 13.09 -5.52 -1.01
C VAL A 147 12.99 -5.79 0.50
N LEU A 148 13.96 -5.30 1.28
CA LEU A 148 13.94 -5.43 2.74
C LEU A 148 12.73 -4.70 3.35
N SER A 149 12.34 -3.54 2.81
CA SER A 149 11.14 -2.86 3.27
C SER A 149 9.86 -3.62 2.92
N ALA A 150 9.83 -4.34 1.80
CA ALA A 150 8.69 -5.20 1.43
C ALA A 150 8.57 -6.44 2.34
N GLU A 151 9.68 -7.02 2.76
CA GLU A 151 9.69 -8.08 3.78
C GLU A 151 9.11 -7.56 5.11
N ALA A 152 9.50 -6.35 5.51
CA ALA A 152 8.93 -5.69 6.70
C ALA A 152 7.43 -5.40 6.55
N ALA A 153 6.96 -5.03 5.36
CA ALA A 153 5.55 -4.84 5.08
C ALA A 153 4.75 -6.14 5.28
N THR A 154 5.31 -7.26 4.78
CA THR A 154 4.70 -8.58 4.87
C THR A 154 4.62 -9.06 6.31
N ALA A 155 5.73 -8.99 7.05
CA ALA A 155 5.74 -9.33 8.47
C ALA A 155 4.79 -8.45 9.30
N GLY A 156 4.69 -7.16 8.96
CA GLY A 156 3.75 -6.23 9.56
C GLY A 156 2.29 -6.65 9.33
N ALA A 157 1.93 -6.96 8.09
CA ALA A 157 0.59 -7.45 7.75
C ALA A 157 0.24 -8.77 8.44
N GLU A 158 1.16 -9.74 8.47
CA GLU A 158 0.96 -11.02 9.14
C GLU A 158 0.75 -10.85 10.65
N SER A 159 1.48 -9.93 11.28
CA SER A 159 1.37 -9.67 12.73
C SER A 159 -0.01 -9.18 13.18
N THR A 160 -0.84 -8.70 12.26
CA THR A 160 -2.20 -8.24 12.55
C THR A 160 -3.11 -9.34 13.11
N ILE A 161 -2.76 -10.62 12.94
CA ILE A 161 -3.48 -11.74 13.58
C ILE A 161 -3.48 -11.66 15.11
N HIS A 162 -2.50 -10.96 15.71
CA HIS A 162 -2.33 -10.84 17.16
C HIS A 162 -2.82 -9.51 17.73
N MET A 163 -3.36 -8.63 16.88
CA MET A 163 -3.77 -7.29 17.26
C MET A 163 -5.28 -7.24 17.53
N LYS A 164 -5.73 -6.21 18.26
CA LYS A 164 -7.15 -5.90 18.43
C LYS A 164 -7.52 -4.75 17.51
N ALA A 165 -8.59 -4.90 16.73
CA ALA A 165 -9.02 -3.86 15.80
C ALA A 165 -9.49 -2.62 16.58
N GLN A 166 -8.98 -1.46 16.19
CA GLN A 166 -9.38 -0.17 16.77
C GLN A 166 -9.90 0.81 15.71
N ALA A 167 -9.84 0.42 14.44
CA ALA A 167 -10.36 1.20 13.31
C ALA A 167 -11.02 0.27 12.27
N GLY A 168 -11.79 0.88 11.36
CA GLY A 168 -12.46 0.18 10.28
C GLY A 168 -13.58 -0.75 10.73
N ARG A 169 -14.13 -1.53 9.80
CA ARG A 169 -15.24 -2.47 10.06
C ARG A 169 -14.82 -3.60 10.99
N SER A 170 -13.53 -3.97 10.97
CA SER A 170 -12.91 -4.88 11.92
C SER A 170 -13.12 -4.47 13.37
N SER A 171 -13.25 -3.18 13.69
CA SER A 171 -13.49 -2.75 15.08
C SER A 171 -14.87 -3.13 15.64
N TYR A 172 -15.82 -3.56 14.80
CA TYR A 172 -17.18 -3.93 15.21
C TYR A 172 -17.32 -5.41 15.60
N VAL A 173 -16.31 -6.22 15.29
CA VAL A 173 -16.31 -7.67 15.50
C VAL A 173 -15.68 -8.00 16.86
N SER A 174 -16.19 -9.03 17.54
CA SER A 174 -15.64 -9.44 18.84
C SER A 174 -14.21 -9.98 18.72
N ALA A 175 -13.39 -9.74 19.73
CA ALA A 175 -11.98 -10.13 19.72
C ALA A 175 -11.74 -11.64 19.57
N GLU A 176 -12.74 -12.45 19.96
CA GLU A 176 -12.74 -13.91 19.88
C GLU A 176 -12.76 -14.43 18.43
N ILE A 177 -13.27 -13.64 17.48
CA ILE A 177 -13.36 -14.01 16.06
C ILE A 177 -12.03 -13.71 15.31
N PHE A 178 -11.17 -12.83 15.83
CA PHE A 178 -9.92 -12.44 15.15
C PHE A 178 -8.82 -13.49 15.21
N ALA A 179 -8.88 -14.40 16.19
CA ALA A 179 -7.81 -15.37 16.41
C ALA A 179 -7.59 -16.16 15.12
N SER A 180 -6.43 -15.97 14.49
CA SER A 180 -5.95 -16.57 13.22
C SER A 180 -6.27 -15.88 11.88
N ILE A 181 -6.95 -14.72 11.85
CA ILE A 181 -7.29 -14.06 10.57
C ILE A 181 -6.56 -12.71 10.45
N PRO A 182 -5.67 -12.51 9.47
CA PRO A 182 -4.98 -11.24 9.30
C PRO A 182 -5.93 -10.16 8.80
N ASP A 183 -5.58 -8.89 9.01
CA ASP A 183 -6.33 -7.76 8.45
C ASP A 183 -6.26 -7.78 6.91
N PRO A 184 -7.40 -7.86 6.19
CA PRO A 184 -7.42 -7.89 4.74
C PRO A 184 -6.77 -6.65 4.12
N GLY A 185 -6.96 -5.47 4.73
CA GLY A 185 -6.36 -4.22 4.27
C GLY A 185 -4.83 -4.23 4.34
N ALA A 186 -4.27 -4.73 5.44
CA ALA A 186 -2.84 -4.92 5.62
C ALA A 186 -2.26 -5.94 4.65
N MET A 187 -2.93 -7.09 4.47
CA MET A 187 -2.49 -8.12 3.51
C MET A 187 -2.48 -7.59 2.08
N ALA A 188 -3.53 -6.87 1.67
CA ALA A 188 -3.59 -6.25 0.36
C ALA A 188 -2.47 -5.21 0.19
N ALA A 189 -2.18 -4.42 1.23
CA ALA A 189 -1.14 -3.41 1.21
C ALA A 189 0.27 -4.00 1.06
N ALA A 190 0.59 -5.02 1.85
CA ALA A 190 1.85 -5.74 1.76
C ALA A 190 2.02 -6.43 0.40
N ALA A 191 0.95 -6.97 -0.17
CA ALA A 191 1.01 -7.68 -1.45
C ALA A 191 1.40 -6.76 -2.61
N TRP A 192 0.71 -5.62 -2.79
CA TRP A 192 1.05 -4.70 -3.90
C TRP A 192 2.45 -4.10 -3.73
N TYR A 193 2.86 -3.81 -2.49
CA TYR A 193 4.18 -3.26 -2.18
C TYR A 193 5.28 -4.27 -2.48
N SER A 194 5.11 -5.52 -2.06
CA SER A 194 6.05 -6.62 -2.33
C SER A 194 6.16 -6.95 -3.82
N ALA A 195 5.02 -6.98 -4.54
CA ALA A 195 5.03 -7.21 -5.98
C ALA A 195 5.74 -6.07 -6.74
N ALA A 196 5.59 -4.82 -6.30
CA ALA A 196 6.35 -3.70 -6.85
C ALA A 196 7.86 -3.84 -6.61
N ALA A 197 8.28 -4.14 -5.39
CA ALA A 197 9.70 -4.33 -5.05
C ALA A 197 10.35 -5.46 -5.85
N ARG A 198 9.65 -6.60 -5.97
CA ARG A 198 10.10 -7.74 -6.77
C ARG A 198 10.25 -7.37 -8.25
N ALA A 199 9.27 -6.67 -8.84
CA ALA A 199 9.33 -6.27 -10.24
C ALA A 199 10.51 -5.32 -10.53
N VAL A 200 10.80 -4.38 -9.62
CA VAL A 200 11.97 -3.49 -9.74
C VAL A 200 13.28 -4.29 -9.69
N LYS A 201 13.38 -5.25 -8.77
CA LYS A 201 14.54 -6.15 -8.68
C LYS A 201 14.75 -6.96 -9.96
N GLU A 202 13.68 -7.56 -10.48
CA GLU A 202 13.73 -8.37 -11.71
C GLU A 202 14.07 -7.53 -12.95
N GLN A 203 13.59 -6.29 -13.05
CA GLN A 203 13.96 -5.39 -14.13
C GLN A 203 15.44 -5.04 -14.13
N ARG A 204 16.04 -4.79 -12.96
CA ARG A 204 17.48 -4.54 -12.85
C ARG A 204 18.32 -5.72 -13.34
N GLN A 205 17.87 -6.96 -13.09
CA GLN A 205 18.60 -8.16 -13.51
C GLN A 205 18.54 -8.43 -15.03
N ARG A 206 17.66 -7.72 -15.76
CA ARG A 206 17.56 -7.82 -17.22
C ARG A 206 18.52 -6.87 -17.95
N PHE A 207 19.21 -6.00 -17.22
CA PHE A 207 20.20 -5.05 -17.72
C PHE A 207 21.55 -5.30 -17.03
#